data_AF-A0A8H3X2J6-F1
#
_entry.id   AF-A0A8H3X2J6-F1
#
_cell.length_a   1.000
_cell.length_b   1.000
_cell.length_c   1.000
_cell.angle_alpha   90.00
_cell.angle_beta   90.00
_cell.angle_gamma   90.00
#
_symmetry.space_group_name_H-M   'P 1'
#
loop_
_entity.id
_entity.type
_entity.pdbx_description
1 polymer ?
#
loop_
_entity_poly.entity_id
_entity_poly.type
_entity_poly.pdbx_seq_one_letter_code
_entity_poly.pdbx_strand_id
1 'polypeptide(L)'
;MEETLKSHKSNKIEGKKEFVNRKFSQALKNLKETDSNYATKPLEISFNWNQIATDIKDFEGEWYLVAFRSIGSINANNDSLSIAKENAYNKAEKHRGLLKYWSGEFDQNRECLSMCIWASRDIAVEASKKPLHTIAKNLATESNYEFYALERYILKKEKNETKMKIIQITSI
;
A
#
# COMPACT_ATOMS: atom_id res chain seq x y z
N MET A 1 40.92 -1.91 -4.95
CA MET A 1 40.62 -1.96 -3.49
C MET A 1 39.35 -1.17 -3.15
N GLU A 2 39.06 -0.04 -3.82
CA GLU A 2 37.83 0.75 -3.57
C GLU A 2 36.52 0.08 -4.02
N GLU A 3 36.51 -0.64 -5.15
CA GLU A 3 35.31 -1.31 -5.67
C GLU A 3 34.81 -2.42 -4.72
N THR A 4 35.74 -3.15 -4.09
CA THR A 4 35.42 -4.21 -3.12
C THR A 4 34.82 -3.64 -1.84
N LEU A 5 35.28 -2.48 -1.35
CA LEU A 5 34.66 -1.83 -0.18
C LEU A 5 33.29 -1.23 -0.48
N LYS A 6 33.09 -0.68 -1.69
CA LYS A 6 31.77 -0.16 -2.13
C LYS A 6 30.74 -1.28 -2.24
N SER A 7 31.10 -2.43 -2.81
CA SER A 7 30.19 -3.58 -2.93
C SER A 7 29.80 -4.17 -1.57
N HIS A 8 30.73 -4.30 -0.63
CA HIS A 8 30.45 -4.80 0.73
C HIS A 8 29.53 -3.86 1.53
N LYS A 9 29.75 -2.54 1.44
CA LYS A 9 28.87 -1.55 2.08
C LYS A 9 27.47 -1.58 1.47
N SER A 10 27.36 -1.66 0.13
CA SER A 10 26.08 -1.76 -0.57
C SER A 10 25.30 -3.01 -0.15
N ASN A 11 25.95 -4.17 -0.09
CA ASN A 11 25.32 -5.43 0.32
C ASN A 11 24.84 -5.39 1.78
N LYS A 12 25.60 -4.75 2.69
CA LYS A 12 25.20 -4.59 4.10
C LYS A 12 24.00 -3.66 4.26
N ILE A 13 23.94 -2.58 3.46
CA ILE A 13 22.82 -1.64 3.45
C ILE A 13 21.55 -2.32 2.91
N GLU A 14 21.67 -3.05 1.80
CA GLU A 14 20.56 -3.80 1.21
C GLU A 14 20.01 -4.85 2.17
N GLY A 15 20.90 -5.59 2.86
CA GLY A 15 20.50 -6.56 3.89
C GLY A 15 19.78 -5.92 5.08
N LYS A 16 20.20 -4.72 5.52
CA LYS A 16 19.51 -3.96 6.58
C LYS A 16 18.12 -3.51 6.11
N LYS A 17 17.99 -2.98 4.89
CA LYS A 17 16.72 -2.52 4.32
C LYS A 17 15.72 -3.66 4.19
N GLU A 18 16.15 -4.81 3.67
CA GLU A 18 15.31 -6.00 3.55
C GLU A 18 14.85 -6.53 4.91
N PHE A 19 15.74 -6.51 5.92
CA PHE A 19 15.35 -6.87 7.29
C PHE A 19 14.27 -5.95 7.85
N VAL A 20 14.42 -4.64 7.68
CA VAL A 20 13.43 -3.64 8.11
C VAL A 20 12.10 -3.82 7.38
N ASN A 21 12.12 -4.06 6.06
CA ASN A 21 10.92 -4.33 5.27
C ASN A 21 10.16 -5.56 5.77
N ARG A 22 10.86 -6.65 6.11
CA ARG A 22 10.23 -7.84 6.70
C ARG A 22 9.58 -7.54 8.05
N LYS A 23 10.24 -6.75 8.91
CA LYS A 23 9.67 -6.33 10.20
C LYS A 23 8.43 -5.47 10.02
N PHE A 24 8.46 -4.52 9.08
CA PHE A 24 7.29 -3.69 8.79
C PHE A 24 6.14 -4.51 8.19
N SER A 25 6.41 -5.39 7.22
CA SER A 25 5.39 -6.30 6.66
C SER A 25 4.78 -7.22 7.73
N GLN A 26 5.58 -7.70 8.69
CA GLN A 26 5.06 -8.47 9.83
C GLN A 26 4.12 -7.64 10.70
N ALA A 27 4.47 -6.40 11.04
CA ALA A 27 3.62 -5.51 11.82
C ALA A 27 2.32 -5.15 11.07
N LEU A 28 2.41 -4.92 9.75
CA LEU A 28 1.26 -4.62 8.88
C LEU A 28 0.21 -5.73 8.81
N LYS A 29 0.50 -6.94 9.31
CA LYS A 29 -0.52 -7.98 9.51
C LYS A 29 -1.59 -7.56 10.54
N ASN A 30 -1.23 -6.68 11.47
CA ASN A 30 -2.13 -6.12 12.49
C ASN A 30 -2.77 -4.80 12.05
N LEU A 31 -2.56 -4.36 10.81
CA LEU A 31 -3.18 -3.14 10.29
C LEU A 31 -4.69 -3.33 10.19
N LYS A 32 -5.43 -2.42 10.82
CA LYS A 32 -6.89 -2.39 10.79
C LYS A 32 -7.39 -0.96 10.83
N GLU A 33 -8.55 -0.76 10.23
CA GLU A 33 -9.34 0.44 10.35
C GLU A 33 -9.70 0.71 11.81
N THR A 34 -9.73 1.98 12.18
CA THR A 34 -10.16 2.45 13.51
C THR A 34 -11.43 3.29 13.45
N ASP A 35 -11.91 3.57 12.25
CA ASP A 35 -13.09 4.39 11.97
C ASP A 35 -13.93 3.69 10.89
N SER A 36 -15.24 3.56 11.10
CA SER A 36 -16.11 2.89 10.13
C SER A 36 -16.22 3.63 8.79
N ASN A 37 -15.86 4.92 8.72
CA ASN A 37 -15.86 5.73 7.51
C ASN A 37 -14.45 5.88 6.90
N TYR A 38 -13.56 4.89 7.12
CA TYR A 38 -12.19 4.88 6.59
C TYR A 38 -12.12 5.10 5.08
N ALA A 39 -13.17 4.72 4.34
CA ALA A 39 -13.23 4.78 2.89
C ALA A 39 -13.18 6.21 2.32
N THR A 40 -13.56 7.21 3.13
CA THR A 40 -13.60 8.64 2.72
C THR A 40 -12.77 9.55 3.62
N LYS A 41 -12.38 9.11 4.82
CA LYS A 41 -11.57 9.91 5.75
C LYS A 41 -10.07 9.94 5.38
N PRO A 42 -9.34 10.98 5.83
CA PRO A 42 -7.88 11.03 5.70
C PRO A 42 -7.20 9.78 6.28
N LEU A 43 -6.20 9.24 5.58
CA LEU A 43 -5.56 7.98 5.98
C LEU A 43 -4.87 8.09 7.35
N GLU A 44 -4.36 9.28 7.67
CA GLU A 44 -3.67 9.64 8.92
C GLU A 44 -4.46 9.22 10.17
N ILE A 45 -5.79 9.26 10.09
CA ILE A 45 -6.71 9.03 11.21
C ILE A 45 -7.60 7.80 11.04
N SER A 46 -7.53 7.12 9.88
CA SER A 46 -8.47 6.04 9.54
C SER A 46 -8.01 4.66 10.01
N PHE A 47 -6.73 4.50 10.38
CA PHE A 47 -6.16 3.22 10.79
C PHE A 47 -5.31 3.33 12.05
N ASN A 48 -5.00 2.18 12.65
CA ASN A 48 -4.14 2.03 13.82
C ASN A 48 -2.63 2.26 13.55
N TRP A 49 -2.26 3.23 12.71
CA TRP A 49 -0.88 3.45 12.25
C TRP A 49 0.14 3.63 13.38
N ASN A 50 -0.24 4.32 14.46
CA ASN A 50 0.65 4.53 15.62
C ASN A 50 0.90 3.23 16.39
N GLN A 51 -0.05 2.28 16.39
CA GLN A 51 0.20 0.94 16.93
C GLN A 51 1.21 0.21 16.05
N ILE A 52 1.05 0.25 14.73
CA ILE A 52 2.01 -0.35 13.79
C ILE A 52 3.40 0.25 13.98
N ALA A 53 3.50 1.58 14.12
CA ALA A 53 4.76 2.26 14.40
C ALA A 53 5.38 1.82 15.73
N THR A 54 4.56 1.57 16.74
CA THR A 54 5.01 1.04 18.05
C THR A 54 5.57 -0.38 17.92
N ASP A 55 4.94 -1.24 17.12
CA ASP A 55 5.38 -2.63 16.89
C ASP A 55 6.76 -2.70 16.21
N ILE A 56 7.16 -1.64 15.49
CA ILE A 56 8.48 -1.49 14.86
C ILE A 56 9.30 -0.33 15.46
N LYS A 57 9.09 0.00 16.74
CA LYS A 57 9.71 1.18 17.38
C LYS A 57 11.24 1.28 17.18
N ASP A 58 11.94 0.15 17.21
CA ASP A 58 13.41 0.08 17.14
C ASP A 58 13.96 0.29 15.71
N PHE A 59 13.08 0.41 14.73
CA PHE A 59 13.40 0.56 13.32
C PHE A 59 12.95 1.92 12.79
N GLU A 60 13.69 2.37 11.77
CA GLU A 60 13.37 3.52 10.94
C GLU A 60 13.15 3.03 9.51
N GLY A 61 12.31 3.73 8.76
CA GLY A 61 12.05 3.39 7.37
C GLY A 61 11.16 4.39 6.66
N GLU A 62 11.20 4.28 5.34
CA GLU A 62 10.35 5.02 4.43
C GLU A 62 9.77 4.02 3.43
N TRP A 63 8.45 4.06 3.28
CA TRP A 63 7.69 3.16 2.41
C TRP A 63 6.69 3.94 1.58
N TYR A 64 6.22 3.33 0.50
CA TYR A 64 5.33 3.97 -0.45
C TYR A 64 3.96 3.33 -0.39
N LEU A 65 2.92 4.13 -0.19
CA LEU A 65 1.54 3.67 -0.15
C LEU A 65 0.77 4.23 -1.34
N VAL A 66 0.00 3.36 -1.99
CA VAL A 66 -1.01 3.74 -2.99
C VAL A 66 -2.37 3.40 -2.40
N ALA A 67 -3.24 4.40 -2.32
CA ALA A 67 -4.62 4.24 -1.88
C ALA A 67 -5.55 4.34 -3.09
N PHE A 68 -6.40 3.35 -3.28
CA PHE A 68 -7.45 3.31 -4.28
C PHE A 68 -8.78 3.50 -3.57
N ARG A 69 -9.34 4.71 -3.68
CA ARG A 69 -10.70 5.00 -3.22
C ARG A 69 -11.64 4.80 -4.39
N SER A 70 -12.79 4.20 -4.13
CA SER A 70 -13.72 3.85 -5.19
C SER A 70 -15.17 3.88 -4.74
N ILE A 71 -16.06 4.13 -5.69
CA ILE A 71 -17.49 3.93 -5.57
C ILE A 71 -17.87 2.80 -6.52
N GLY A 72 -18.41 1.70 -5.99
CA GLY A 72 -18.92 0.59 -6.78
C GLY A 72 -20.07 1.04 -7.69
N SER A 73 -20.06 0.57 -8.92
CA SER A 73 -21.14 0.85 -9.89
C SER A 73 -22.46 0.28 -9.39
N ILE A 74 -23.55 1.03 -9.57
CA ILE A 74 -24.91 0.56 -9.26
C ILE A 74 -25.31 -0.66 -10.10
N ASN A 75 -24.65 -0.86 -11.24
CA ASN A 75 -24.90 -1.97 -12.16
C ASN A 75 -23.94 -3.15 -11.91
N ALA A 76 -22.95 -3.01 -11.04
CA ALA A 76 -22.04 -4.10 -10.70
C ALA A 76 -22.72 -5.04 -9.69
N ASN A 77 -22.63 -6.35 -9.92
CA ASN A 77 -22.96 -7.31 -8.87
C ASN A 77 -21.77 -7.49 -7.92
N ASN A 78 -22.06 -7.92 -6.68
CA ASN A 78 -21.04 -8.10 -5.63
C ASN A 78 -19.93 -9.08 -6.06
N ASP A 79 -20.26 -10.09 -6.86
CA ASP A 79 -19.31 -11.07 -7.37
C ASP A 79 -18.26 -10.42 -8.29
N SER A 80 -18.68 -9.53 -9.20
CA SER A 80 -17.76 -8.83 -10.11
C SER A 80 -16.81 -7.90 -9.36
N LEU A 81 -17.32 -7.20 -8.34
CA LEU A 81 -16.51 -6.36 -7.46
C LEU A 81 -15.50 -7.17 -6.64
N SER A 82 -15.91 -8.32 -6.12
CA SER A 82 -15.05 -9.24 -5.39
C SER A 82 -13.94 -9.82 -6.28
N ILE A 83 -14.30 -10.28 -7.48
CA ILE A 83 -13.36 -10.77 -8.50
C ILE A 83 -12.36 -9.67 -8.90
N ALA A 84 -12.81 -8.43 -9.03
CA ALA A 84 -11.92 -7.30 -9.32
C ALA A 84 -10.89 -7.08 -8.18
N LYS A 85 -11.33 -7.12 -6.92
CA LYS A 85 -10.45 -7.01 -5.73
C LYS A 85 -9.46 -8.16 -5.66
N GLU A 86 -9.90 -9.40 -5.88
CA GLU A 86 -9.04 -10.59 -5.87
C GLU A 86 -7.98 -10.54 -6.97
N ASN A 87 -8.39 -10.15 -8.18
CA ASN A 87 -7.46 -9.99 -9.30
C ASN A 87 -6.40 -8.90 -9.03
N ALA A 88 -6.77 -7.82 -8.35
CA ALA A 88 -5.82 -6.78 -7.94
C ALA A 88 -4.83 -7.31 -6.89
N TYR A 89 -5.31 -8.05 -5.87
CA TYR A 89 -4.49 -8.70 -4.86
C TYR A 89 -3.49 -9.68 -5.47
N ASN A 90 -3.98 -10.67 -6.23
CA ASN A 90 -3.18 -11.74 -6.84
C ASN A 90 -2.11 -11.20 -7.78
N LYS A 91 -2.33 -10.02 -8.38
CA LYS A 91 -1.32 -9.34 -9.19
C LYS A 91 -0.28 -8.66 -8.32
N ALA A 92 -0.71 -7.85 -7.35
CA ALA A 92 0.20 -7.13 -6.47
C ALA A 92 1.12 -8.09 -5.69
N GLU A 93 0.59 -9.21 -5.18
CA GLU A 93 1.34 -10.21 -4.41
C GLU A 93 2.48 -10.86 -5.21
N LYS A 94 2.33 -10.97 -6.54
CA LYS A 94 3.37 -11.54 -7.42
C LYS A 94 4.58 -10.61 -7.60
N HIS A 95 4.52 -9.38 -7.09
CA HIS A 95 5.63 -8.42 -7.18
C HIS A 95 6.49 -8.42 -5.92
N ARG A 96 7.77 -8.75 -6.12
CA ARG A 96 8.80 -8.59 -5.09
C ARG A 96 8.83 -7.14 -4.61
N GLY A 97 8.63 -6.94 -3.30
CA GLY A 97 8.63 -5.63 -2.66
C GLY A 97 7.25 -5.05 -2.34
N LEU A 98 6.15 -5.75 -2.63
CA LEU A 98 4.89 -5.48 -1.94
C LEU A 98 5.01 -5.95 -0.48
N LEU A 99 4.69 -5.07 0.47
CA LEU A 99 4.75 -5.35 1.91
C LEU A 99 3.37 -5.70 2.48
N LYS A 100 2.32 -5.10 1.96
CA LYS A 100 0.92 -5.36 2.35
C LYS A 100 -0.03 -4.94 1.24
N TYR A 101 -1.00 -5.81 0.96
CA TYR A 101 -2.28 -5.42 0.38
C TYR A 101 -3.33 -5.43 1.48
N TRP A 102 -4.09 -4.35 1.58
CA TRP A 102 -5.23 -4.22 2.47
C TRP A 102 -6.44 -3.80 1.64
N SER A 103 -7.60 -4.38 1.90
CA SER A 103 -8.83 -3.95 1.27
C SER A 103 -9.97 -4.01 2.27
N GLY A 104 -10.72 -2.91 2.32
CA GLY A 104 -11.99 -2.86 3.04
C GLY A 104 -13.11 -3.50 2.21
N GLU A 105 -14.31 -3.41 2.75
CA GLU A 105 -15.54 -3.78 2.07
C GLU A 105 -16.28 -2.55 1.55
N PHE A 106 -17.19 -2.76 0.60
CA PHE A 106 -18.09 -1.71 0.15
C PHE A 106 -19.10 -1.41 1.26
N ASP A 107 -19.24 -0.14 1.60
CA ASP A 107 -20.26 0.30 2.55
C ASP A 107 -21.65 0.50 1.88
N GLN A 108 -22.61 1.01 2.64
CA GLN A 108 -23.95 1.32 2.16
C GLN A 108 -24.00 2.35 1.01
N ASN A 109 -22.97 3.20 0.89
CA ASN A 109 -22.81 4.17 -0.20
C ASN A 109 -22.06 3.57 -1.40
N ARG A 110 -21.71 2.27 -1.34
CA ARG A 110 -20.80 1.59 -2.27
C ARG A 110 -19.40 2.20 -2.26
N GLU A 111 -18.98 2.85 -1.18
CA GLU A 111 -17.63 3.37 -1.03
C GLU A 111 -16.69 2.28 -0.53
N CYS A 112 -15.49 2.19 -1.10
CA CYS A 112 -14.47 1.22 -0.71
C CYS A 112 -13.07 1.84 -0.81
N LEU A 113 -12.18 1.39 0.08
CA LEU A 113 -10.76 1.69 0.06
C LEU A 113 -9.95 0.40 -0.07
N SER A 114 -9.02 0.38 -1.01
CA SER A 114 -7.96 -0.62 -1.09
C SER A 114 -6.60 0.07 -1.04
N MET A 115 -5.61 -0.56 -0.41
CA MET A 115 -4.28 0.00 -0.22
C MET A 115 -3.20 -1.03 -0.60
N CYS A 116 -2.19 -0.55 -1.31
CA CYS A 116 -0.95 -1.29 -1.57
C CYS A 116 0.21 -0.55 -0.91
N ILE A 117 0.95 -1.23 -0.03
CA ILE A 117 2.14 -0.71 0.64
C ILE A 117 3.37 -1.40 0.07
N TRP A 118 4.31 -0.60 -0.43
CA TRP A 118 5.49 -1.02 -1.17
C TRP A 118 6.78 -0.61 -0.46
N ALA A 119 7.82 -1.42 -0.66
CA ALA A 119 9.17 -1.16 -0.14
C ALA A 119 9.79 0.14 -0.66
N SER A 120 9.38 0.63 -1.83
CA SER A 120 9.75 1.95 -2.36
C SER A 120 8.80 2.40 -3.47
N ARG A 121 8.87 3.69 -3.81
CA ARG A 121 8.16 4.27 -4.96
C ARG A 121 8.59 3.61 -6.28
N ASP A 122 9.89 3.39 -6.47
CA ASP A 122 10.41 2.83 -7.72
C ASP A 122 9.87 1.42 -7.96
N ILE A 123 9.81 0.59 -6.92
CA ILE A 123 9.22 -0.76 -6.99
C ILE A 123 7.72 -0.67 -7.34
N ALA A 124 6.98 0.27 -6.73
CA ALA A 124 5.57 0.47 -7.03
C ALA A 124 5.35 0.91 -8.49
N VAL A 125 6.21 1.80 -9.00
CA VAL A 125 6.17 2.27 -10.39
C VAL A 125 6.50 1.13 -11.36
N GLU A 126 7.55 0.35 -11.10
CA GLU A 126 7.89 -0.83 -11.90
C GLU A 126 6.77 -1.87 -11.91
N ALA A 127 6.10 -2.09 -10.77
CA ALA A 127 4.94 -2.96 -10.69
C ALA A 127 3.77 -2.44 -11.55
N SER A 128 3.53 -1.12 -11.54
CA SER A 128 2.45 -0.49 -12.30
C SER A 128 2.66 -0.48 -13.83
N LYS A 129 3.91 -0.57 -14.29
CA LYS A 129 4.27 -0.54 -15.73
C LYS A 129 4.00 -1.86 -16.46
N LYS A 130 3.71 -2.95 -15.76
CA LYS A 130 3.50 -4.25 -16.42
C LYS A 130 2.15 -4.29 -17.16
N PRO A 131 2.07 -4.90 -18.36
CA PRO A 131 0.86 -4.93 -19.20
C PRO A 131 -0.42 -5.40 -18.48
N LEU A 132 -0.26 -6.30 -17.50
CA LEU A 132 -1.35 -6.85 -16.70
C LEU A 132 -1.98 -5.83 -15.72
N HIS A 133 -1.25 -4.79 -15.32
CA HIS A 133 -1.75 -3.69 -14.49
C HIS A 133 -2.62 -2.73 -15.33
N THR A 134 -2.24 -2.50 -16.60
CA THR A 134 -3.06 -1.78 -17.58
C THR A 134 -4.38 -2.51 -17.84
N ILE A 135 -4.34 -3.83 -18.02
CA ILE A 135 -5.56 -4.65 -18.21
C ILE A 135 -6.41 -4.67 -16.92
N ALA A 136 -5.82 -4.71 -15.72
CA ALA A 136 -6.57 -4.62 -14.46
C ALA A 136 -7.26 -3.27 -14.29
N LYS A 137 -6.57 -2.18 -14.63
CA LYS A 137 -7.15 -0.84 -14.65
C LYS A 137 -8.32 -0.78 -15.64
N ASN A 138 -8.19 -1.40 -16.81
CA ASN A 138 -9.26 -1.46 -17.81
C ASN A 138 -10.46 -2.33 -17.37
N LEU A 139 -10.22 -3.49 -16.75
CA LEU A 139 -11.27 -4.37 -16.21
C LEU A 139 -11.97 -3.80 -14.97
N ALA A 140 -11.27 -2.98 -14.19
CA ALA A 140 -11.87 -2.16 -13.14
C ALA A 140 -12.79 -1.07 -13.73
N THR A 141 -12.45 -0.51 -14.89
CA THR A 141 -13.06 0.74 -15.39
C THR A 141 -14.23 0.58 -16.35
N GLU A 142 -14.51 -0.58 -16.93
CA GLU A 142 -15.59 -0.66 -17.93
C GLU A 142 -17.01 -0.92 -17.36
N SER A 143 -17.15 -1.39 -16.10
CA SER A 143 -18.49 -1.56 -15.49
C SER A 143 -18.54 -1.64 -13.96
N ASN A 144 -17.41 -1.79 -13.28
CA ASN A 144 -17.36 -2.13 -11.85
C ASN A 144 -17.36 -0.91 -10.92
N TYR A 145 -16.84 0.22 -11.35
CA TYR A 145 -16.75 1.44 -10.54
C TYR A 145 -17.44 2.62 -11.22
N GLU A 146 -18.24 3.35 -10.45
CA GLU A 146 -18.82 4.64 -10.83
C GLU A 146 -17.77 5.76 -10.69
N PHE A 147 -16.95 5.66 -9.64
CA PHE A 147 -15.87 6.61 -9.39
C PHE A 147 -14.64 5.88 -8.84
N TYR A 148 -13.45 6.39 -9.15
CA TYR A 148 -12.25 6.01 -8.42
C TYR A 148 -11.21 7.14 -8.38
N ALA A 149 -10.40 7.14 -7.33
CA ALA A 149 -9.25 8.01 -7.16
C ALA A 149 -8.02 7.22 -6.69
N LEU A 150 -6.85 7.62 -7.18
CA LEU A 150 -5.56 7.08 -6.77
C LEU A 150 -4.76 8.13 -6.01
N GLU A 151 -4.65 7.93 -4.70
CA GLU A 151 -3.83 8.74 -3.81
C GLU A 151 -2.48 8.06 -3.57
N ARG A 152 -1.44 8.87 -3.36
CA ARG A 152 -0.06 8.38 -3.16
C ARG A 152 0.49 9.01 -1.90
N TYR A 153 1.15 8.19 -1.08
CA TYR A 153 1.68 8.62 0.20
C TYR A 153 3.07 8.07 0.46
N ILE A 154 3.84 8.82 1.23
CA ILE A 154 5.01 8.31 1.94
C ILE A 154 4.61 7.95 3.37
N LEU A 155 4.92 6.72 3.78
CA LEU A 155 4.88 6.29 5.16
C LEU A 155 6.29 6.43 5.73
N LYS A 156 6.48 7.28 6.72
CA LYS A 156 7.78 7.53 7.34
C LYS A 156 7.75 7.21 8.83
N LYS A 157 8.71 6.41 9.26
CA LYS A 157 8.95 6.05 10.66
C LYS A 157 10.39 6.38 11.05
N GLU A 158 10.56 7.20 12.08
CA GLU A 158 11.88 7.47 12.68
C GLU A 158 12.16 6.47 13.80
N LYS A 159 13.43 6.15 14.06
CA LYS A 159 13.81 5.23 15.14
C LYS A 159 13.36 5.75 16.50
N ASN A 160 12.91 4.85 17.37
CA ASN A 160 12.40 5.10 18.74
C ASN A 160 11.12 5.94 18.86
N GLU A 161 10.58 6.46 17.75
CA GLU A 161 9.26 7.10 17.73
C GLU A 161 8.14 6.05 17.78
N THR A 162 6.94 6.46 18.19
CA THR A 162 5.72 5.63 18.16
C THR A 162 4.67 6.15 17.17
N LYS A 163 5.01 7.21 16.42
CA LYS A 163 4.13 7.80 15.41
C LYS A 163 4.55 7.39 14.01
N MET A 164 3.58 7.04 13.18
CA MET A 164 3.76 6.94 11.73
C MET A 164 3.45 8.31 11.13
N LYS A 165 4.37 8.86 10.34
CA LYS A 165 4.09 10.04 9.52
C LYS A 165 3.56 9.56 8.17
N ILE A 166 2.43 10.10 7.76
CA ILE A 166 1.80 9.80 6.47
C ILE A 166 1.77 11.12 5.70
N ILE A 167 2.40 11.14 4.54
CA ILE A 167 2.63 12.37 3.78
C ILE A 167 2.05 12.15 2.39
N GLN A 168 0.95 12.85 2.08
CA GLN A 168 0.34 12.79 0.75
C GLN A 168 1.24 13.46 -0.28
N ILE A 169 1.40 12.79 -1.43
CA ILE A 169 2.16 13.30 -2.57
C ILE A 169 1.15 13.82 -3.59
N THR A 170 1.03 15.14 -3.66
CA THR A 170 0.02 15.84 -4.48
C THR A 170 0.49 16.21 -5.89
N SER A 171 1.74 15.97 -6.27
CA SER A 171 2.25 16.21 -7.63
C SER A 171 3.41 15.28 -7.99
N ILE A 172 3.46 14.86 -9.26
CA ILE A 172 4.68 14.38 -9.95
C ILE A 172 5.13 15.54 -10.85
#